data_AF-A0A0K3CIZ5-F1
#
_entry.id   AF-A0A0K3CIZ5-F1
#
_cell.length_a   1.000
_cell.length_b   1.000
_cell.length_c   1.000
_cell.angle_alpha   90.00
_cell.angle_beta   90.00
_cell.angle_gamma   90.00
#
_symmetry.space_group_name_H-M   'P 1'
#
loop_
_entity.id
_entity.type
_entity.pdbx_description
1 polymer ?
#
loop_
_entity_poly.entity_id
_entity_poly.type
_entity_poly.pdbx_seq_one_letter_code
_entity_poly.pdbx_strand_id
1 'polypeptide(L)'
;MDWYRPGAVVLQCGADSLASDKLGSFNLSMNGHASCVAFMRTFNVPLIIVGGGGYTIRNVARTWAYETGIACGVQMQRDLPFNEYIEYFGPEFKLDVPSNNMDNANSREYLDKIVGYK
;
A
#
# COMPACT_ATOMS: atom_id res chain seq x y z
N MET A 1 -15.00 -12.89 1.18
CA MET A 1 -14.55 -14.14 0.52
C MET A 1 -15.51 -15.29 0.73
N ASP A 2 -16.19 -15.36 1.89
CA ASP A 2 -17.11 -16.47 2.23
C ASP A 2 -18.40 -16.51 1.41
N TRP A 3 -18.93 -15.34 1.03
CA TRP A 3 -20.17 -15.26 0.25
C TRP A 3 -19.93 -15.44 -1.25
N TYR A 4 -19.17 -14.52 -1.87
CA TYR A 4 -18.97 -14.52 -3.32
C TYR A 4 -18.05 -15.66 -3.83
N ARG A 5 -17.13 -16.15 -2.98
CA ARG A 5 -16.23 -17.29 -3.26
C ARG A 5 -15.57 -17.22 -4.66
N PRO A 6 -14.80 -16.15 -4.96
CA PRO A 6 -14.23 -15.96 -6.29
C PRO A 6 -13.20 -17.05 -6.63
N GLY A 7 -13.14 -17.44 -7.91
CA GLY A 7 -12.09 -18.32 -8.43
C GLY A 7 -10.75 -17.63 -8.69
N ALA A 8 -10.74 -16.30 -8.76
CA ALA A 8 -9.53 -15.46 -8.89
C ALA A 8 -9.84 -14.03 -8.42
N VAL A 9 -8.79 -13.28 -8.08
CA VAL A 9 -8.87 -11.87 -7.68
C VAL A 9 -7.90 -11.03 -8.52
N VAL A 10 -8.37 -9.85 -8.94
CA VAL A 10 -7.50 -8.76 -9.41
C VAL A 10 -7.50 -7.69 -8.33
N LEU A 11 -6.32 -7.40 -7.76
CA LEU A 11 -6.12 -6.37 -6.75
C LEU A 11 -5.39 -5.19 -7.38
N GLN A 12 -6.07 -4.05 -7.44
CA GLN A 12 -5.50 -2.79 -7.89
C GLN A 12 -4.85 -2.08 -6.69
N CYS A 13 -3.55 -1.81 -6.79
CA CYS A 13 -2.71 -1.22 -5.74
C CYS A 13 -2.33 0.22 -6.09
N GLY A 14 -3.33 1.09 -6.26
CA GLY A 14 -3.12 2.52 -6.51
C GLY A 14 -2.40 3.20 -5.34
N ALA A 15 -1.19 3.71 -5.59
CA ALA A 15 -0.32 4.33 -4.61
C ALA A 15 -0.67 5.81 -4.35
N ASP A 16 -1.71 6.37 -4.97
CA ASP A 16 -2.22 7.72 -4.69
C ASP A 16 -2.95 7.81 -3.34
N SER A 17 -3.28 6.68 -2.71
CA SER A 17 -3.80 6.65 -1.33
C SER A 17 -2.71 6.82 -0.25
N LEU A 18 -1.43 6.84 -0.63
CA LEU A 18 -0.32 7.03 0.29
C LEU A 18 -0.26 8.46 0.84
N ALA A 19 0.31 8.58 2.03
CA ALA A 19 0.65 9.86 2.63
C ALA A 19 1.55 10.70 1.71
N SER A 20 1.24 11.99 1.63
CA SER A 20 2.00 12.97 0.84
C SER A 20 2.05 12.66 -0.67
N ASP A 21 1.04 11.96 -1.18
CA ASP A 21 0.77 11.95 -2.61
C ASP A 21 0.43 13.36 -3.12
N LYS A 22 0.69 13.65 -4.40
CA LYS A 22 0.44 14.99 -4.98
C LYS A 22 -1.04 15.27 -5.25
N LEU A 23 -1.83 14.23 -5.53
CA LEU A 23 -3.25 14.36 -5.88
C LEU A 23 -4.16 13.69 -4.84
N GLY A 24 -3.67 12.63 -4.19
CA GLY A 24 -4.39 11.93 -3.14
C GLY A 24 -4.54 12.72 -1.84
N SER A 25 -5.62 12.45 -1.13
CA SER A 25 -5.98 13.11 0.14
C SER A 25 -5.86 12.20 1.36
N PHE A 26 -5.33 10.99 1.18
CA PHE A 26 -5.19 10.00 2.26
C PHE A 26 -3.84 10.11 2.97
N ASN A 27 -3.72 9.38 4.08
CA ASN A 27 -2.55 9.38 4.95
C ASN A 27 -2.04 7.96 5.24
N LEU A 28 -2.13 7.05 4.26
CA LEU A 28 -1.64 5.68 4.44
C LEU A 28 -0.12 5.63 4.41
N SER A 29 0.46 4.89 5.36
CA SER A 29 1.87 4.49 5.25
C SER A 29 2.02 3.35 4.24
N MET A 30 3.25 3.14 3.76
CA MET A 30 3.58 1.98 2.91
C MET A 30 3.19 0.66 3.58
N ASN A 31 3.45 0.52 4.89
CA ASN A 31 3.09 -0.69 5.62
C ASN A 31 1.56 -0.87 5.72
N GLY A 32 0.82 0.23 5.91
CA GLY A 32 -0.65 0.20 5.93
C GLY A 32 -1.22 -0.22 4.58
N HIS A 33 -0.72 0.37 3.48
CA HIS A 33 -1.12 0.01 2.13
C HIS A 33 -0.84 -1.46 1.81
N ALA A 34 0.38 -1.92 2.07
CA ALA A 34 0.81 -3.27 1.77
C ALA A 34 0.16 -4.35 2.67
N SER A 35 -0.45 -3.94 3.80
CA SER A 35 -1.23 -4.86 4.64
C SER A 35 -2.43 -5.44 3.89
N CYS A 36 -3.00 -4.69 2.94
CA CYS A 36 -4.08 -5.17 2.07
C CYS A 36 -3.59 -6.30 1.16
N VAL A 37 -2.39 -6.16 0.57
CA VAL A 37 -1.77 -7.23 -0.23
C VAL A 37 -1.51 -8.46 0.62
N ALA A 38 -0.93 -8.28 1.82
CA ALA A 38 -0.67 -9.38 2.75
C ALA A 38 -1.96 -10.11 3.15
N PHE A 39 -3.03 -9.37 3.46
CA PHE A 39 -4.34 -9.94 3.79
C PHE A 39 -4.93 -10.73 2.62
N MET A 40 -4.90 -10.18 1.40
CA MET A 40 -5.47 -10.85 0.23
C MET A 40 -4.73 -12.14 -0.15
N ARG A 41 -3.42 -12.22 0.11
CA ARG A 41 -2.65 -13.47 -0.07
C ARG A 41 -3.12 -14.60 0.84
N THR A 42 -3.68 -14.30 2.02
CA THR A 42 -4.09 -15.34 2.97
C THR A 42 -5.22 -16.23 2.45
N PHE A 43 -6.01 -15.75 1.49
CA PHE A 43 -7.12 -16.51 0.92
C PHE A 43 -6.69 -17.59 -0.07
N ASN A 44 -5.42 -17.61 -0.49
CA ASN A 44 -4.85 -18.65 -1.34
C ASN A 44 -5.65 -18.94 -2.62
N VAL A 45 -6.17 -17.89 -3.25
CA VAL A 45 -6.78 -17.92 -4.59
C VAL A 45 -5.84 -17.24 -5.59
N PRO A 46 -5.90 -17.56 -6.89
CA PRO A 46 -5.16 -16.85 -7.92
C PRO A 46 -5.31 -15.33 -7.77
N LEU A 47 -4.21 -14.64 -7.54
CA LEU A 47 -4.16 -13.20 -7.25
C LEU A 47 -3.31 -12.50 -8.31
N ILE A 48 -3.94 -11.59 -9.06
CA ILE A 48 -3.26 -10.70 -10.00
C ILE A 48 -3.17 -9.33 -9.33
N ILE A 49 -1.95 -8.81 -9.17
CA ILE A 49 -1.71 -7.50 -8.58
C ILE A 49 -1.34 -6.54 -9.71
N VAL A 50 -2.03 -5.40 -9.76
CA VAL A 50 -1.79 -4.34 -10.74
C VAL A 50 -1.54 -3.01 -10.02
N GLY A 51 -0.81 -2.10 -10.66
CA GLY A 51 -0.60 -0.74 -10.13
C GLY A 51 -1.82 0.16 -10.30
N GLY A 52 -1.59 1.44 -10.59
CA GLY A 52 -2.60 2.42 -10.99
C GLY A 52 -2.14 3.84 -10.67
N GLY A 53 -2.97 4.63 -9.98
CA GLY A 53 -2.63 5.99 -9.56
C GLY A 53 -1.42 6.04 -8.61
N GLY A 54 -0.79 7.21 -8.51
CA GLY A 54 0.41 7.43 -7.70
C GLY A 54 1.28 8.54 -8.31
N TYR A 55 1.32 9.69 -7.66
CA TYR A 55 1.81 10.94 -8.25
C TYR A 55 3.02 11.52 -7.50
N THR A 56 3.31 11.02 -6.30
CA THR A 56 4.63 11.13 -5.65
C THR A 56 5.49 9.91 -6.01
N ILE A 57 6.13 9.96 -7.19
CA ILE A 57 6.79 8.80 -7.84
C ILE A 57 7.78 8.02 -6.96
N ARG A 58 8.52 8.68 -6.06
CA ARG A 58 9.44 7.98 -5.13
C ARG A 58 8.70 7.10 -4.12
N ASN A 59 7.51 7.52 -3.67
CA ASN A 59 6.68 6.75 -2.75
C ASN A 59 5.97 5.60 -3.47
N VAL A 60 5.59 5.82 -4.74
CA VAL A 60 5.09 4.76 -5.63
C VAL A 60 6.12 3.66 -5.78
N ALA A 61 7.36 4.01 -6.15
CA ALA A 61 8.45 3.06 -6.32
C ALA A 61 8.74 2.26 -5.03
N ARG A 62 8.82 2.95 -3.88
CA ARG A 62 9.00 2.30 -2.57
C ARG A 62 7.88 1.30 -2.27
N THR A 63 6.63 1.72 -2.44
CA THR A 63 5.47 0.91 -2.03
C THR A 63 5.29 -0.29 -2.92
N TRP A 64 5.37 -0.15 -4.24
CA TRP A 64 5.23 -1.30 -5.14
C TRP A 64 6.41 -2.27 -5.04
N ALA A 65 7.63 -1.78 -4.77
CA ALA A 65 8.75 -2.66 -4.45
C ALA A 65 8.47 -3.48 -3.17
N TYR A 66 8.00 -2.82 -2.11
CA TYR A 66 7.66 -3.46 -0.84
C TYR A 66 6.51 -4.48 -0.97
N GLU A 67 5.45 -4.13 -1.69
CA GLU A 67 4.32 -5.03 -1.99
C GLU A 67 4.74 -6.23 -2.83
N THR A 68 5.69 -6.06 -3.75
CA THR A 68 6.28 -7.17 -4.50
C THR A 68 7.02 -8.13 -3.56
N GLY A 69 7.80 -7.61 -2.61
CA GLY A 69 8.42 -8.42 -1.57
C GLY A 69 7.39 -9.25 -0.80
N ILE A 70 6.28 -8.62 -0.37
CA ILE A 70 5.18 -9.32 0.30
C ILE A 70 4.54 -10.38 -0.61
N ALA A 71 4.28 -10.06 -1.88
CA ALA A 71 3.73 -11.01 -2.86
C ALA A 71 4.62 -12.26 -3.01
N CYS A 72 5.93 -12.06 -3.04
CA CYS A 72 6.93 -13.13 -3.11
C CYS A 72 7.23 -13.81 -1.75
N GLY A 73 6.66 -13.35 -0.63
CA GLY A 73 6.97 -13.88 0.69
C GLY A 73 8.38 -13.54 1.18
N VAL A 74 8.95 -12.44 0.69
CA VAL A 74 10.30 -11.97 1.01
C VAL A 74 10.23 -10.79 1.98
N GLN A 75 10.94 -10.89 3.10
CA GLN A 75 11.14 -9.75 3.99
C GLN A 75 12.22 -8.83 3.41
N MET A 76 11.82 -7.62 3.00
CA MET A 76 12.74 -6.65 2.42
C MET A 76 13.52 -5.86 3.48
N GLN A 77 14.78 -5.57 3.17
CA GLN A 77 15.60 -4.68 3.97
C GLN A 77 15.10 -3.23 3.85
N ARG A 78 15.31 -2.43 4.91
CA ARG A 78 14.87 -1.03 4.94
C ARG A 78 15.87 -0.08 4.30
N ASP A 79 17.14 -0.44 4.26
CA ASP A 79 18.15 0.29 3.50
C ASP A 79 17.97 0.05 2.01
N LEU A 80 17.85 1.13 1.21
CA LEU A 80 17.76 0.98 -0.23
C LEU A 80 19.13 0.56 -0.79
N PRO A 81 19.17 -0.48 -1.64
CA PRO A 81 20.39 -0.79 -2.36
C PRO A 81 20.69 0.34 -3.36
N PHE A 82 21.97 0.52 -3.67
CA PHE A 82 22.37 1.41 -4.76
C PHE A 82 21.64 1.01 -6.05
N ASN A 83 21.13 2.02 -6.75
CA ASN A 83 20.45 1.88 -8.03
C ASN A 83 20.61 3.19 -8.81
N GLU A 84 20.33 3.15 -10.11
CA GLU A 84 20.46 4.29 -11.03
C GLU A 84 19.67 5.53 -10.57
N TYR A 85 18.58 5.34 -9.82
CA TYR A 85 17.69 6.40 -9.35
C TYR A 85 17.85 6.71 -7.86
N ILE A 86 18.93 6.27 -7.21
CA ILE A 86 19.09 6.35 -5.74
C ILE A 86 18.92 7.78 -5.20
N GLU A 87 19.33 8.78 -5.97
CA GLU A 87 19.23 10.21 -5.60
C GLU A 87 17.77 10.67 -5.39
N TYR A 88 16.79 10.04 -6.03
CA TYR A 88 15.36 10.35 -5.84
C TYR A 88 14.83 10.00 -4.44
N PHE A 89 15.58 9.17 -3.70
CA PHE A 89 15.16 8.63 -2.40
C PHE A 89 15.90 9.27 -1.22
N GLY A 90 16.72 10.30 -1.47
CA GLY A 90 17.34 11.08 -0.43
C GLY A 90 16.34 11.96 0.35
N PRO A 91 16.76 12.47 1.53
CA PRO A 91 18.06 12.21 2.17
C PRO A 91 18.14 10.89 2.95
N GLU A 92 17.03 10.18 3.17
CA GLU A 92 17.01 9.02 4.07
C GLU A 92 17.50 7.72 3.41
N PHE A 93 17.32 7.58 2.08
CA PHE A 93 17.66 6.37 1.32
C PHE A 93 17.06 5.08 1.92
N LYS A 94 15.85 5.17 2.48
CA LYS A 94 15.10 4.04 3.05
C LYS A 94 13.91 3.61 2.19
N LEU A 95 13.58 2.32 2.29
CA LEU A 95 12.35 1.71 1.82
C LEU A 95 11.25 1.95 2.87
N ASP A 96 10.77 3.20 2.93
CA ASP A 96 9.70 3.57 3.84
C ASP A 96 8.89 4.77 3.34
N VAL A 97 7.60 4.77 3.67
CA VAL A 97 6.68 5.90 3.48
C VAL A 97 5.87 6.02 4.77
N PRO A 98 6.23 6.93 5.69
CA PRO A 98 5.50 7.12 6.93
C PRO A 98 4.19 7.88 6.68
N SER A 99 3.19 7.63 7.52
CA SER A 99 2.06 8.54 7.67
C SER A 99 2.53 9.86 8.30
N ASN A 100 1.80 10.94 8.04
CA ASN A 100 2.06 12.26 8.60
C ASN A 100 1.00 12.65 9.65
N ASN A 101 1.03 13.90 10.11
CA ASN A 101 0.14 14.45 11.12
C ASN A 101 -1.21 14.98 10.57
N MET A 102 -1.63 14.56 9.38
CA MET A 102 -2.94 14.89 8.82
C MET A 102 -4.07 14.37 9.72
N ASP A 103 -5.03 15.24 10.03
CA ASP A 103 -6.22 14.89 10.81
C ASP A 103 -7.05 13.83 10.10
N ASN A 104 -7.41 12.78 10.83
CA ASN A 104 -8.29 11.75 10.32
C ASN A 104 -9.76 12.16 10.47
N ALA A 105 -10.39 12.53 9.35
CA ALA A 105 -11.81 12.88 9.30
C ALA A 105 -12.77 11.67 9.43
N ASN A 106 -12.24 10.45 9.48
CA ASN A 106 -13.02 9.22 9.59
C ASN A 106 -13.11 8.78 11.06
N SER A 107 -14.16 9.23 11.76
CA SER A 107 -14.43 8.76 13.12
C SER A 107 -14.75 7.26 13.13
N ARG A 108 -14.51 6.61 14.28
CA ARG A 108 -14.82 5.19 14.44
C ARG A 108 -16.31 4.91 14.17
N GLU A 109 -17.18 5.75 14.70
CA GLU A 109 -18.63 5.63 14.54
C GLU A 109 -19.09 5.77 13.08
N TYR A 110 -18.46 6.67 12.33
CA TYR A 110 -18.68 6.78 10.88
C TYR A 110 -18.32 5.49 10.15
N LEU A 111 -17.15 4.91 10.45
CA LEU A 111 -16.69 3.67 9.81
C LEU A 111 -17.56 2.47 10.18
N ASP A 112 -17.92 2.31 11.46
CA ASP A 112 -18.76 1.20 11.93
C ASP A 112 -20.15 1.23 11.26
N LYS A 113 -20.72 2.42 11.06
CA LYS A 113 -21.97 2.60 10.33
C LYS A 113 -21.88 2.18 8.86
N ILE A 114 -20.73 2.39 8.20
CA ILE A 114 -20.53 2.00 6.79
C ILE A 114 -20.32 0.50 6.66
N VAL A 115 -19.49 -0.10 7.52
CA VAL A 115 -19.20 -1.54 7.47
C VAL A 115 -20.44 -2.36 7.84
N GLY A 116 -21.43 -1.75 8.51
CA GLY A 116 -22.73 -2.37 8.73
C GLY A 116 -22.71 -3.44 9.80
N TYR A 117 -21.80 -3.33 10.79
CA TYR A 117 -21.89 -4.12 12.00
C TYR A 117 -23.19 -3.77 12.73
N LYS A 118 -24.17 -4.66 12.63
CA LYS A 118 -25.23 -4.87 13.61
C LYS A 118 -24.99 -6.21 14.28
#